data_AF-A0AAV5FW18-F1
#
_entry.id   AF-A0AAV5FW18-F1
#
_cell.length_a   1.000
_cell.length_b   1.000
_cell.length_c   1.000
_cell.angle_alpha   90.00
_cell.angle_beta   90.00
_cell.angle_gamma   90.00
#
_symmetry.space_group_name_H-M   'P 1'
#
loop_
_entity.id
_entity.type
_entity.pdbx_description
1 polymer ?
#
loop_
_entity_poly.entity_id
_entity_poly.type
_entity_poly.pdbx_seq_one_letter_code
_entity_poly.pdbx_strand_id
1 'polypeptide(L)'
;MEPSSQPQPAMGVAAGGSQVYPSSAYPPAATIAAAPAVAPSGSQPVPPFPANPAQMSSQHQLVYQQAQQFHQQLQQQQQRQLQQFWAERLADIEQTTDFKNHSLPLARIKKIMKADEDVRMISAEAPVVFAKACEIFILELTLRSWMHTEENKRRTLQKNDIAAANH
;
A
#
# COMPACT_ATOMS: atom_id res chain seq x y z
N MET A 1 -65.51 12.40 -8.38
CA MET A 1 -64.35 13.26 -8.70
C MET A 1 -63.10 12.44 -8.50
N GLU A 2 -62.71 11.70 -9.53
CA GLU A 2 -61.33 11.24 -9.78
C GLU A 2 -60.61 12.37 -10.58
N PRO A 3 -59.32 12.28 -10.95
CA PRO A 3 -58.14 11.78 -10.23
C PRO A 3 -56.87 12.60 -10.55
N SER A 4 -55.70 12.16 -10.05
CA SER A 4 -54.40 12.09 -10.78
C SER A 4 -53.26 12.07 -9.74
N SER A 5 -52.23 11.21 -9.77
CA SER A 5 -51.89 10.09 -10.67
C SER A 5 -50.65 9.37 -10.11
N GLN A 6 -50.67 8.04 -10.25
CA GLN A 6 -49.61 7.00 -10.26
C GLN A 6 -48.19 7.40 -10.78
N PRO A 7 -47.14 6.52 -10.78
CA PRO A 7 -47.16 5.05 -10.55
C PRO A 7 -46.02 4.41 -9.72
N GLN A 8 -46.30 3.19 -9.21
CA GLN A 8 -45.39 2.02 -9.15
C GLN A 8 -45.53 1.24 -10.48
N PRO A 9 -44.55 0.43 -10.98
CA PRO A 9 -44.35 -0.93 -10.45
C PRO A 9 -43.02 -1.71 -10.73
N ALA A 10 -42.92 -2.85 -10.03
CA ALA A 10 -42.43 -4.18 -10.46
C ALA A 10 -40.93 -4.49 -10.75
N MET A 11 -40.40 -5.38 -9.89
CA MET A 11 -39.79 -6.69 -10.17
C MET A 11 -38.72 -6.80 -11.28
N GLY A 12 -37.49 -7.16 -10.89
CA GLY A 12 -36.45 -7.63 -11.81
C GLY A 12 -35.35 -8.40 -11.08
N VAL A 13 -35.40 -9.73 -11.19
CA VAL A 13 -34.29 -10.63 -10.88
C VAL A 13 -33.31 -10.57 -12.06
N ALA A 14 -32.03 -10.30 -11.83
CA ALA A 14 -30.97 -10.60 -12.80
C ALA A 14 -29.61 -10.77 -12.10
N ALA A 15 -28.97 -11.87 -12.48
CA ALA A 15 -27.64 -12.30 -12.10
C ALA A 15 -26.53 -11.42 -12.69
N GLY A 16 -25.34 -11.50 -12.08
CA GLY A 16 -24.07 -11.43 -12.80
C GLY A 16 -23.32 -10.10 -12.72
N GLY A 17 -22.02 -10.21 -12.40
CA GLY A 17 -21.05 -9.19 -12.77
C GLY A 17 -20.04 -8.85 -11.68
N SER A 18 -19.00 -9.68 -11.54
CA SER A 18 -17.74 -9.30 -10.92
C SER A 18 -17.17 -8.09 -11.68
N GLN A 19 -17.34 -6.88 -11.12
CA GLN A 19 -16.74 -5.66 -11.65
C GLN A 19 -15.36 -5.49 -11.03
N VAL A 20 -14.36 -6.03 -11.72
CA VAL A 20 -12.94 -5.72 -11.53
C VAL A 20 -12.73 -4.30 -12.05
N TYR A 21 -12.49 -3.34 -11.16
CA TYR A 21 -12.06 -2.00 -11.57
C TYR A 21 -10.67 -2.09 -12.21
N PRO A 22 -10.49 -1.66 -13.47
CA PRO A 22 -9.14 -1.54 -14.01
C PRO A 22 -8.47 -0.31 -13.42
N SER A 23 -7.34 -0.55 -12.77
CA SER A 23 -6.44 0.46 -12.21
C SER A 23 -6.03 1.47 -13.28
N SER A 24 -6.11 2.75 -12.96
CA SER A 24 -5.74 3.85 -13.85
C SER A 24 -4.25 3.80 -14.19
N ALA A 25 -3.94 3.35 -15.40
CA ALA A 25 -2.62 3.56 -16.01
C ALA A 25 -2.72 4.79 -16.93
N TYR A 26 -2.31 5.94 -16.42
CA TYR A 26 -1.93 7.06 -17.27
C TYR A 26 -0.65 6.68 -18.05
N PRO A 27 -0.60 6.84 -19.38
CA PRO A 27 0.68 6.92 -20.08
C PRO A 27 1.27 8.33 -19.89
N PRO A 28 2.61 8.50 -19.84
CA PRO A 28 3.19 9.84 -19.89
C PRO A 28 3.02 10.37 -21.32
N ALA A 29 2.20 11.41 -21.46
CA ALA A 29 2.13 12.20 -22.68
C ALA A 29 3.48 12.90 -22.87
N ALA A 30 4.26 12.49 -23.88
CA ALA A 30 5.43 13.23 -24.30
C ALA A 30 4.96 14.59 -24.84
N THR A 31 5.24 15.66 -24.09
CA THR A 31 5.00 17.04 -24.51
C THR A 31 5.96 17.39 -25.64
N ILE A 32 5.47 17.39 -26.87
CA ILE A 32 6.17 17.97 -28.03
C ILE A 32 5.97 19.49 -27.95
N ALA A 33 7.05 20.20 -27.64
CA ALA A 33 7.09 21.66 -27.75
C ALA A 33 7.06 22.05 -29.23
N ALA A 34 5.96 22.67 -29.68
CA ALA A 34 5.84 23.24 -31.01
C ALA A 34 6.31 24.71 -30.99
N ALA A 35 7.45 24.99 -31.60
CA ALA A 35 7.82 26.34 -32.03
C ALA A 35 7.29 26.57 -33.46
N PRO A 36 6.81 27.77 -33.83
CA PRO A 36 6.39 28.04 -35.19
C PRO A 36 7.59 28.51 -36.01
N ALA A 37 7.92 27.80 -37.09
CA ALA A 37 8.82 28.34 -38.11
C ALA A 37 8.34 27.94 -39.51
N VAL A 38 8.14 28.98 -40.30
CA VAL A 38 7.75 29.06 -41.71
C VAL A 38 8.56 28.10 -42.59
N ALA A 39 7.88 27.37 -43.49
CA ALA A 39 8.49 26.51 -44.51
C ALA A 39 9.23 27.33 -45.59
N PRO A 40 10.20 26.71 -46.30
CA PRO A 40 9.86 26.42 -47.69
C PRO A 40 10.38 25.08 -48.25
N SER A 41 9.68 24.68 -49.31
CA SER A 41 9.92 23.63 -50.31
C SER A 41 11.29 22.96 -50.36
N GLY A 42 11.28 21.66 -50.08
CA GLY A 42 12.33 20.71 -50.44
C GLY A 42 11.81 19.30 -50.20
N SER A 43 11.74 18.48 -51.23
CA SER A 43 11.32 17.07 -51.16
C SER A 43 12.27 16.28 -50.26
N GLN A 44 11.87 16.07 -49.01
CA GLN A 44 12.50 15.10 -48.10
C GLN A 44 11.57 13.89 -47.99
N PRO A 45 12.09 12.66 -48.12
CA PRO A 45 11.30 11.48 -47.81
C PRO A 45 10.97 11.53 -46.32
N VAL A 46 9.69 11.71 -46.01
CA VAL A 46 9.14 11.49 -44.67
C VAL A 46 9.65 10.13 -44.17
N PRO A 47 10.34 10.04 -43.01
CA PRO A 47 10.71 8.75 -42.48
C PRO A 47 9.42 7.96 -42.28
N PRO A 48 9.31 6.73 -42.83
CA PRO A 48 8.15 5.91 -42.58
C PRO A 48 8.14 5.64 -41.08
N PHE A 49 7.12 6.13 -40.38
CA PHE A 49 6.77 5.52 -39.10
C PHE A 49 6.65 4.02 -39.37
N PRO A 50 7.48 3.15 -38.78
CA PRO A 50 7.26 1.73 -38.92
C PRO A 50 6.08 1.43 -38.00
N ALA A 51 4.86 1.51 -38.54
CA ALA A 51 3.68 0.92 -37.95
C ALA A 51 3.77 -0.60 -38.12
N ASN A 52 4.79 -1.21 -37.50
CA ASN A 52 4.97 -2.65 -37.50
C ASN A 52 4.54 -3.18 -36.12
N PRO A 53 3.37 -3.83 -35.98
CA PRO A 53 2.82 -4.29 -34.69
C PRO A 53 3.81 -5.17 -33.89
N ALA A 54 4.68 -5.90 -34.61
CA ALA A 54 5.71 -6.76 -34.03
C ALA A 54 6.81 -6.00 -33.27
N GLN A 55 7.15 -4.77 -33.68
CA GLN A 55 8.13 -3.94 -32.96
C GLN A 55 7.52 -3.30 -31.71
N MET A 56 6.21 -3.05 -31.71
CA MET A 56 5.52 -2.54 -30.53
C MET A 56 5.37 -3.62 -29.46
N SER A 57 5.12 -4.88 -29.85
CA SER A 57 5.06 -6.01 -28.91
C SER A 57 6.39 -6.31 -28.21
N SER A 58 7.53 -6.21 -28.92
CA SER A 58 8.85 -6.45 -28.32
C SER A 58 9.26 -5.33 -27.36
N GLN A 59 8.95 -4.07 -27.70
CA GLN A 59 9.21 -2.94 -26.82
C GLN A 59 8.34 -3.00 -25.55
N HIS A 60 7.06 -3.38 -25.68
CA HIS A 60 6.16 -3.58 -24.55
C HIS A 60 6.66 -4.70 -23.64
N GLN A 61 7.11 -5.82 -24.20
CA GLN A 61 7.61 -6.96 -23.43
C GLN A 61 8.83 -6.59 -22.55
N LEU A 62 9.74 -5.74 -23.05
CA LEU A 62 10.88 -5.23 -22.28
C LEU A 62 10.46 -4.33 -21.11
N VAL A 63 9.48 -3.45 -21.32
CA VAL A 63 8.98 -2.56 -20.27
C VAL A 63 8.33 -3.35 -19.12
N TYR A 64 7.56 -4.39 -19.43
CA TYR A 64 6.96 -5.25 -18.40
C TYR A 64 8.02 -6.01 -17.61
N GLN A 65 9.05 -6.51 -18.30
CA GLN A 65 10.15 -7.20 -17.64
C GLN A 65 10.93 -6.26 -16.72
N GLN A 66 11.18 -5.02 -17.13
CA GLN A 66 11.82 -4.01 -16.29
C GLN A 66 10.96 -3.64 -15.07
N ALA A 67 9.64 -3.46 -15.26
CA ALA A 67 8.73 -3.15 -14.15
C ALA A 67 8.70 -4.27 -13.09
N GLN A 68 8.72 -5.53 -13.53
CA GLN A 68 8.80 -6.68 -12.61
C GLN A 68 10.09 -6.71 -11.81
N GLN A 69 11.23 -6.46 -12.46
CA GLN A 69 12.52 -6.40 -11.77
C GLN A 69 12.56 -5.28 -10.73
N PHE A 70 12.03 -4.11 -11.05
CA PHE A 70 11.95 -2.99 -10.12
C PHE A 70 11.09 -3.32 -8.91
N HIS A 71 9.92 -3.92 -9.11
CA HIS A 71 9.04 -4.35 -8.01
C HIS A 71 9.73 -5.37 -7.10
N GLN A 72 10.44 -6.34 -7.68
CA GLN A 72 11.17 -7.33 -6.90
C GLN A 72 12.30 -6.69 -6.07
N GLN A 73 13.03 -5.72 -6.62
CA GLN A 73 14.06 -4.99 -5.89
C GLN A 73 13.48 -4.18 -4.73
N LEU A 74 12.36 -3.50 -4.96
CA LEU A 74 11.66 -2.74 -3.92
C LEU A 74 11.24 -3.65 -2.77
N GLN A 75 10.65 -4.81 -3.08
CA GLN A 75 10.24 -5.79 -2.07
C GLN A 75 11.44 -6.32 -1.25
N GLN A 76 12.58 -6.58 -1.90
CA GLN A 76 13.80 -6.97 -1.19
C GLN A 76 14.34 -5.84 -0.28
N GLN A 77 14.24 -4.59 -0.73
CA GLN A 77 14.64 -3.44 0.09
C GLN A 77 13.78 -3.34 1.36
N GLN A 78 12.46 -3.44 1.20
CA GLN A 78 11.51 -3.44 2.32
C GLN A 78 11.81 -4.57 3.32
N GLN A 79 12.09 -5.78 2.83
CA GLN A 79 12.48 -6.91 3.69
C GLN A 79 13.77 -6.65 4.47
N ARG A 80 14.78 -6.03 3.83
CA ARG A 80 16.03 -5.66 4.52
C ARG A 80 15.82 -4.62 5.60
N GLN A 81 14.99 -3.60 5.35
CA GLN A 81 14.66 -2.60 6.37
C GLN A 81 14.00 -3.24 7.59
N LEU A 82 13.10 -4.21 7.35
CA LEU A 82 12.43 -4.94 8.42
C LEU A 82 13.39 -5.84 9.22
N GLN A 83 14.30 -6.55 8.53
CA GLN A 83 15.32 -7.37 9.19
C GLN A 83 16.24 -6.52 10.07
N GLN A 84 16.65 -5.36 9.55
CA GLN A 84 17.48 -4.42 10.30
C GLN A 84 16.74 -3.88 11.53
N PHE A 85 15.48 -3.48 11.37
CA PHE A 85 14.63 -3.07 12.50
C PHE A 85 14.58 -4.15 13.58
N TRP A 86 14.35 -5.42 13.23
CA TRP A 86 14.29 -6.50 14.20
C TRP A 86 15.63 -6.79 14.87
N ALA A 87 16.74 -6.71 14.13
CA ALA A 87 18.07 -6.84 14.70
C ALA A 87 18.35 -5.76 15.75
N GLU A 88 18.01 -4.51 15.44
CA GLU A 88 18.15 -3.38 16.37
C GLU A 88 17.25 -3.54 17.59
N ARG A 89 15.97 -3.90 17.40
CA ARG A 89 15.03 -4.11 18.52
C ARG A 89 15.44 -5.26 19.43
N LEU A 90 15.99 -6.34 18.88
CA LEU A 90 16.45 -7.48 19.67
C LEU A 90 17.69 -7.10 20.50
N ALA A 91 18.65 -6.39 19.90
CA ALA A 91 19.80 -5.86 20.62
C ALA A 91 19.40 -4.88 21.75
N ASP A 92 18.39 -4.03 21.51
CA ASP A 92 17.85 -3.13 22.53
C ASP A 92 17.22 -3.91 23.71
N ILE A 93 16.51 -5.01 23.42
CA ILE A 93 15.94 -5.88 24.46
C ILE A 93 17.05 -6.53 25.30
N GLU A 94 18.08 -7.08 24.66
CA GLU A 94 19.20 -7.74 25.35
C GLU A 94 19.97 -6.79 26.28
N GLN A 95 20.05 -5.50 25.93
CA GLN A 95 20.71 -4.48 26.76
C GLN A 95 19.80 -3.89 27.85
N THR A 96 18.49 -4.11 27.79
CA THR A 96 17.55 -3.54 28.75
C THR A 96 17.64 -4.27 30.09
N THR A 97 18.10 -3.57 31.12
CA THR A 97 18.25 -4.10 32.49
C THR A 97 17.26 -3.49 33.49
N ASP A 98 16.65 -2.34 33.16
CA ASP A 98 15.66 -1.66 34.00
C ASP A 98 14.25 -1.79 33.40
N PHE A 99 13.43 -2.60 34.06
CA PHE A 99 12.02 -2.84 33.71
C PHE A 99 11.07 -1.94 34.50
N LYS A 100 11.50 -0.79 35.01
CA LYS A 100 10.61 0.15 35.70
C LYS A 100 10.04 1.21 34.75
N ASN A 101 10.80 1.58 33.73
CA ASN A 101 10.46 2.64 32.80
C ASN A 101 9.77 2.05 31.56
N HIS A 102 8.44 2.15 31.54
CA HIS A 102 7.63 1.67 30.42
C HIS A 102 6.98 2.83 29.68
N SER A 103 6.97 2.76 28.35
CA SER A 103 6.26 3.68 27.46
C SER A 103 4.74 3.56 27.58
N LEU A 104 4.25 2.38 27.98
CA LEU A 104 2.82 2.07 28.10
C LEU A 104 2.42 1.77 29.57
N PRO A 105 1.25 2.26 30.03
CA PRO A 105 0.81 2.08 31.41
C PRO A 105 0.39 0.64 31.71
N LEU A 106 1.13 -0.05 32.58
CA LEU A 106 0.90 -1.46 32.95
C LEU A 106 -0.53 -1.74 33.44
N ALA A 107 -1.12 -0.81 34.20
CA ALA A 107 -2.49 -0.95 34.69
C ALA A 107 -3.53 -1.02 33.56
N ARG A 108 -3.32 -0.27 32.46
CA ARG A 108 -4.21 -0.29 31.30
C ARG A 108 -4.04 -1.59 30.51
N ILE A 109 -2.80 -2.06 30.36
CA ILE A 109 -2.48 -3.36 29.74
C ILE A 109 -3.20 -4.47 30.51
N LYS A 110 -3.03 -4.52 31.84
CA LYS A 110 -3.71 -5.49 32.71
C LYS A 110 -5.24 -5.42 32.56
N LYS A 111 -5.82 -4.21 32.44
CA LYS A 111 -7.27 -4.05 32.22
C LYS A 111 -7.73 -4.61 30.88
N ILE A 112 -6.96 -4.43 29.81
CA ILE A 112 -7.25 -5.01 28.49
C ILE A 112 -7.17 -6.54 28.54
N MET A 113 -6.11 -7.09 29.16
CA MET A 113 -5.98 -8.54 29.35
C MET A 113 -7.13 -9.15 30.16
N LYS A 114 -7.69 -8.39 31.11
CA LYS A 114 -8.85 -8.76 31.94
C LYS A 114 -10.22 -8.49 31.32
N ALA A 115 -10.26 -7.95 30.09
CA ALA A 115 -11.52 -7.80 29.38
C ALA A 115 -12.10 -9.16 28.95
N ASP A 116 -11.25 -10.19 28.89
CA ASP A 116 -11.64 -11.58 28.75
C ASP A 116 -12.06 -12.15 30.12
N GLU A 117 -13.30 -12.63 30.22
CA GLU A 117 -13.91 -13.14 31.46
C GLU A 117 -13.23 -14.41 31.97
N ASP A 118 -12.60 -15.20 31.09
CA ASP A 118 -11.93 -16.44 31.45
C ASP A 118 -10.55 -16.20 32.10
N VAL A 119 -10.02 -14.97 32.00
CA VAL A 119 -8.71 -14.61 32.56
C VAL A 119 -8.85 -14.27 34.04
N ARG A 120 -8.63 -15.26 34.93
CA ARG A 120 -8.75 -15.09 36.39
C ARG A 120 -7.54 -14.45 37.08
N MET A 121 -6.33 -14.78 36.68
CA MET A 121 -5.11 -14.21 37.26
C MET A 121 -4.12 -13.85 36.17
N ILE A 122 -3.28 -12.85 36.43
CA ILE A 122 -2.24 -12.38 35.52
C ILE A 122 -0.98 -12.18 36.35
N SER A 123 0.11 -12.84 35.95
CA SER A 123 1.44 -12.66 36.57
C SER A 123 1.87 -11.19 36.49
N ALA A 124 2.62 -10.71 37.49
CA ALA A 124 3.16 -9.35 37.49
C ALA A 124 4.11 -9.10 36.30
N GLU A 125 4.75 -10.15 35.78
CA GLU A 125 5.69 -10.07 34.65
C GLU A 125 4.97 -9.93 33.30
N ALA A 126 3.74 -10.44 33.17
CA ALA A 126 3.06 -10.45 31.88
C ALA A 126 2.76 -9.03 31.36
N PRO A 127 2.22 -8.07 32.15
CA PRO A 127 2.05 -6.69 31.70
C PRO A 127 3.36 -6.00 31.29
N VAL A 128 4.48 -6.35 31.94
CA VAL A 128 5.82 -5.81 31.63
C VAL A 128 6.25 -6.28 30.23
N VAL A 129 6.14 -7.58 29.96
CA VAL A 129 6.44 -8.15 28.63
C VAL A 129 5.51 -7.56 27.56
N PHE A 130 4.21 -7.45 27.85
CA PHE A 130 3.26 -6.84 26.93
C PHE A 130 3.57 -5.37 26.64
N ALA A 131 4.04 -4.60 27.63
CA ALA A 131 4.43 -3.21 27.38
C ALA A 131 5.53 -3.12 26.31
N LYS A 132 6.57 -3.96 26.41
CA LYS A 132 7.65 -3.98 25.42
C LYS A 132 7.21 -4.57 24.08
N ALA A 133 6.43 -5.65 24.11
CA ALA A 133 5.90 -6.28 22.89
C ALA A 133 5.00 -5.32 22.12
N CYS A 134 4.10 -4.59 22.80
CA CYS A 134 3.24 -3.60 22.17
C CYS A 134 4.03 -2.42 21.60
N GLU A 135 5.10 -1.97 22.26
CA GLU A 135 6.00 -0.94 21.72
C GLU A 135 6.61 -1.38 20.38
N ILE A 136 7.18 -2.60 20.34
CA ILE A 136 7.78 -3.15 19.11
C ILE A 136 6.72 -3.35 18.03
N PHE A 137 5.56 -3.90 18.40
CA PHE A 137 4.43 -4.11 17.49
C PHE A 137 3.95 -2.81 16.84
N ILE A 138 3.77 -1.74 17.63
CA ILE A 138 3.33 -0.44 17.10
C ILE A 138 4.38 0.11 16.12
N LEU A 139 5.67 0.03 16.48
CA LEU A 139 6.76 0.51 15.61
C LEU A 139 6.84 -0.28 14.31
N GLU A 140 6.78 -1.61 14.38
CA GLU A 140 6.85 -2.48 13.20
C GLU A 140 5.64 -2.27 12.29
N LEU A 141 4.43 -2.28 12.85
CA LEU A 141 3.20 -2.06 12.08
C LEU A 141 3.22 -0.69 11.40
N THR A 142 3.70 0.34 12.10
CA THR A 142 3.85 1.69 11.55
C THR A 142 4.88 1.70 10.42
N LEU A 143 6.03 1.05 10.58
CA LEU A 143 7.05 0.92 9.55
C LEU A 143 6.48 0.26 8.28
N ARG A 144 5.81 -0.90 8.43
CA ARG A 144 5.21 -1.61 7.29
C ARG A 144 4.13 -0.79 6.60
N SER A 145 3.25 -0.14 7.37
CA SER A 145 2.22 0.76 6.83
C SER A 145 2.83 1.97 6.12
N TRP A 146 3.96 2.49 6.62
CA TRP A 146 4.65 3.61 6.00
C TRP A 146 5.22 3.25 4.63
N MET A 147 5.71 2.03 4.44
CA MET A 147 6.19 1.57 3.12
C MET A 147 5.09 1.68 2.04
N HIS A 148 3.86 1.31 2.36
CA HIS A 148 2.71 1.50 1.45
C HIS A 148 2.33 2.97 1.26
N THR A 149 2.48 3.79 2.31
CA THR A 149 2.26 5.24 2.21
C THR A 149 3.22 5.86 1.19
N GLU A 150 4.51 5.50 1.26
CA GLU A 150 5.56 6.00 0.37
C GLU A 150 5.43 5.45 -1.07
N GLU A 151 5.06 4.18 -1.22
CA GLU A 151 4.80 3.58 -2.55
C GLU A 151 3.71 4.36 -3.29
N ASN A 152 2.66 4.75 -2.57
CA ASN A 152 1.56 5.58 -3.07
C ASN A 152 1.90 7.08 -3.18
N LYS A 153 3.17 7.47 -2.99
CA LYS A 153 3.65 8.86 -3.05
C LYS A 153 2.93 9.80 -2.09
N ARG A 154 2.46 9.27 -0.97
CA ARG A 154 1.80 10.05 0.09
C ARG A 154 2.77 10.34 1.23
N ARG A 155 2.41 11.35 2.03
CA ARG A 155 3.11 11.74 3.28
C ARG A 155 2.20 11.67 4.51
N THR A 156 1.00 11.13 4.34
CA THR A 156 0.02 10.95 5.40
C THR A 156 -0.40 9.49 5.40
N LEU A 157 -0.14 8.82 6.52
CA LEU A 157 -0.49 7.41 6.75
C LEU A 157 -2.00 7.28 6.91
N GLN A 158 -2.59 6.28 6.25
CA GLN A 158 -4.04 6.06 6.22
C GLN A 158 -4.38 4.65 6.71
N LYS A 159 -5.66 4.43 7.05
CA LYS A 159 -6.16 3.10 7.48
C LYS A 159 -5.93 2.02 6.43
N ASN A 160 -6.02 2.37 5.15
CA ASN A 160 -5.78 1.43 4.04
C ASN A 160 -4.33 0.94 3.99
N ASP A 161 -3.37 1.77 4.42
CA ASP A 161 -1.95 1.37 4.50
C ASP A 161 -1.72 0.31 5.57
N ILE A 162 -2.41 0.47 6.71
CA ILE A 162 -2.39 -0.50 7.81
C ILE A 162 -3.02 -1.82 7.36
N ALA A 163 -4.13 -1.75 6.62
CA ALA A 163 -4.77 -2.94 6.07
C ALA A 163 -3.87 -3.67 5.07
N ALA A 164 -3.17 -2.95 4.19
CA ALA A 164 -2.24 -3.53 3.22
C ALA A 164 -1.01 -4.15 3.91
N ALA A 165 -0.52 -3.55 4.99
CA ALA A 165 0.63 -4.04 5.75
C ALA A 165 0.37 -5.35 6.52
N ASN A 166 -0.91 -5.67 6.78
CA ASN A 166 -1.34 -6.79 7.62
C ASN A 166 -1.80 -8.02 6.81
N HIS A 167 -1.54 -8.01 5.49
CA HIS A 167 -2.04 -8.99 4.52
C HIS A 167 -0.90 -9.65 3.75
#